data_AF-A0A3S1Q2E0-F1
#
_entry.id   AF-A0A3S1Q2E0-F1
#
_cell.length_a   1.000
_cell.length_b   1.000
_cell.length_c   1.000
_cell.angle_alpha   90.00
_cell.angle_beta   90.00
_cell.angle_gamma   90.00
#
_symmetry.space_group_name_H-M   'P 1'
#
loop_
_entity.id
_entity.type
_entity.pdbx_description
1 polymer ?
#
loop_
_entity_poly.entity_id
_entity_poly.type
_entity_poly.pdbx_seq_one_letter_code
_entity_poly.pdbx_strand_id
1 'polypeptide(L)'
;MLKKNDIGPQAYRDAMAHFAGQVHVVTTDGPAGRRGATVIAACSVSDTPPTVLVCLNRENPKNEPFVANGKFALNTLASHQEPLSVGFSGMTGLPVEERFA
;
A
#
# COMPACT_ATOMS: atom_id res chain seq x y z
N MET A 1 9.22 -30.04 -0.18
CA MET A 1 8.08 -29.64 0.67
C MET A 1 8.59 -28.57 1.63
N LEU A 2 8.22 -27.30 1.44
CA LEU A 2 8.65 -26.21 2.31
C LEU A 2 8.14 -26.52 3.73
N LYS A 3 9.06 -26.57 4.70
CA LYS A 3 8.70 -26.75 6.12
C LYS A 3 7.75 -25.63 6.54
N LYS A 4 6.73 -26.00 7.34
CA LYS A 4 5.79 -25.08 7.97
C LYS A 4 6.57 -24.01 8.74
N ASN A 5 6.13 -22.76 8.66
CA ASN A 5 6.75 -21.61 9.32
C ASN A 5 7.05 -21.91 10.80
N ASP A 6 8.33 -22.06 11.14
CA ASP A 6 8.80 -22.16 12.52
C ASP A 6 8.56 -20.84 13.31
N ILE A 7 8.21 -19.75 12.60
CA ILE A 7 7.95 -18.42 13.15
C ILE A 7 6.46 -18.09 13.06
N GLY A 8 5.83 -17.79 14.20
CA GLY A 8 4.43 -17.38 14.27
C GLY A 8 4.19 -15.95 13.74
N PRO A 9 2.94 -15.60 13.35
CA PRO A 9 2.63 -14.30 12.75
C PRO A 9 3.00 -13.08 13.60
N GLN A 10 2.90 -13.19 14.94
CA GLN A 10 3.26 -12.09 15.83
C GLN A 10 4.78 -11.85 15.82
N ALA A 11 5.58 -12.89 16.01
CA ALA A 11 7.04 -12.79 15.99
C ALA A 11 7.57 -12.22 14.66
N TYR A 12 6.94 -12.56 13.53
CA TYR A 12 7.26 -11.95 12.25
C TYR A 12 6.96 -10.43 12.22
N ARG A 13 5.79 -9.99 12.70
CA ARG A 13 5.44 -8.57 12.76
C ARG A 13 6.35 -7.77 13.69
N ASP A 14 6.72 -8.35 14.82
CA ASP A 14 7.63 -7.72 15.78
C ASP A 14 9.01 -7.50 15.14
N ALA A 15 9.51 -8.48 14.40
CA ALA A 15 10.75 -8.31 13.63
C ALA A 15 10.62 -7.25 12.52
N MET A 16 9.50 -7.24 11.78
CA MET A 16 9.28 -6.25 10.72
C MET A 16 9.09 -4.82 11.25
N ALA A 17 8.68 -4.63 12.50
CA ALA A 17 8.61 -3.30 13.11
C ALA A 17 9.99 -2.62 13.22
N HIS A 18 11.08 -3.40 13.15
CA HIS A 18 12.46 -2.89 13.14
C HIS A 18 13.02 -2.69 11.72
N PHE A 19 12.28 -3.08 10.68
CA PHE A 19 12.68 -2.96 9.28
C PHE A 19 12.07 -1.71 8.66
N ALA A 20 12.88 -0.65 8.52
CA ALA A 20 12.42 0.61 7.96
C ALA A 20 11.90 0.44 6.52
N GLY A 21 10.77 1.08 6.21
CA GLY A 21 10.18 1.10 4.87
C GLY A 21 9.90 2.53 4.43
N GLN A 22 10.10 2.80 3.14
CA GLN A 22 9.72 4.07 2.54
C GLN A 22 8.19 4.19 2.51
N VAL A 23 7.66 5.34 2.92
CA VAL A 23 6.23 5.60 2.89
C VAL A 23 5.80 6.03 1.49
N HIS A 24 4.78 5.35 0.97
CA HIS A 24 4.12 5.69 -0.27
C HIS A 24 2.61 5.80 -0.08
N VAL A 25 1.96 6.54 -0.99
CA VAL A 25 0.51 6.40 -1.24
C VAL A 25 0.34 5.75 -2.60
N VAL A 26 -0.26 4.57 -2.61
CA VAL A 26 -0.67 3.90 -3.85
C VAL A 26 -2.09 4.34 -4.20
N THR A 27 -2.31 4.76 -5.44
CA THR A 27 -3.61 5.26 -5.92
C THR A 27 -4.06 4.55 -7.18
N THR A 28 -5.37 4.52 -7.40
CA THR A 28 -6.02 4.07 -8.64
C THR A 28 -7.26 4.90 -8.89
N ASP A 29 -7.66 5.01 -10.15
CA ASP A 29 -8.91 5.63 -10.58
C ASP A 29 -9.37 5.02 -11.91
N GLY A 30 -10.66 5.04 -12.19
CA GLY A 30 -11.27 4.43 -13.36
C GLY A 30 -12.74 4.07 -13.16
N PRO A 31 -13.30 3.20 -14.01
CA PRO A 31 -14.71 2.79 -13.92
C PRO A 31 -15.11 2.18 -12.57
N ALA A 32 -14.17 1.57 -11.83
CA ALA A 32 -14.40 1.04 -10.50
C ALA A 32 -14.23 2.09 -9.38
N GLY A 33 -14.05 3.35 -9.74
CA GLY A 33 -13.89 4.48 -8.84
C GLY A 33 -12.45 4.71 -8.37
N ARG A 34 -12.29 5.78 -7.57
CA ARG A 34 -11.01 6.23 -7.04
C ARG A 34 -10.71 5.59 -5.68
N ARG A 35 -9.44 5.22 -5.48
CA ARG A 35 -8.98 4.62 -4.23
C ARG A 35 -7.52 4.98 -3.99
N GLY A 36 -7.17 5.25 -2.74
CA GLY A 36 -5.79 5.43 -2.30
C GLY A 36 -5.53 4.74 -0.96
N ALA A 37 -4.30 4.27 -0.75
CA ALA A 37 -3.88 3.65 0.51
C ALA A 37 -2.41 3.96 0.81
N THR A 38 -2.11 4.20 2.08
CA THR A 38 -0.72 4.28 2.56
C THR A 38 -0.11 2.88 2.59
N VAL A 39 1.08 2.74 2.01
CA VAL A 39 1.81 1.46 1.91
C VAL A 39 3.31 1.68 2.14
N ILE A 40 3.93 0.68 2.76
CA ILE A 40 5.40 0.53 2.83
C ILE A 40 5.89 -0.75 2.13
N ALA A 41 4.98 -1.68 1.83
CA ALA A 41 5.28 -2.94 1.17
C ALA A 41 5.28 -2.75 -0.36
N ALA A 42 6.34 -2.12 -0.86
CA ALA A 42 6.59 -1.89 -2.28
C ALA A 42 8.08 -2.03 -2.58
N CYS A 43 8.43 -2.42 -3.81
CA CYS A 43 9.82 -2.43 -4.26
C CYS A 43 9.95 -2.33 -5.78
N SER A 44 11.14 -1.97 -6.25
CA SER A 44 11.54 -2.11 -7.65
C SER A 44 11.75 -3.59 -7.99
N VAL A 45 11.33 -3.98 -9.20
CA VAL A 45 11.46 -5.34 -9.71
C VAL A 45 12.50 -5.40 -10.83
N SER A 46 12.38 -4.54 -11.83
CA SER A 46 13.30 -4.46 -12.97
C SER A 46 13.29 -3.07 -13.60
N ASP A 47 14.34 -2.70 -14.32
CA ASP A 47 14.38 -1.52 -15.20
C ASP A 47 14.09 -1.87 -16.67
N THR A 48 14.10 -3.16 -17.02
CA THR A 48 13.92 -3.66 -18.38
C THR A 48 12.97 -4.87 -18.40
N PRO A 49 11.64 -4.66 -18.57
CA PRO A 49 10.96 -3.37 -18.60
C PRO A 49 10.89 -2.74 -17.20
N PRO A 50 10.71 -1.41 -17.08
CA PRO A 50 10.51 -0.74 -15.79
C PRO A 50 9.29 -1.32 -15.06
N THR A 51 9.54 -1.98 -13.93
CA THR A 51 8.52 -2.71 -13.17
C THR A 51 8.69 -2.46 -11.68
N VAL A 52 7.58 -2.21 -11.00
CA VAL A 52 7.48 -2.11 -9.54
C VAL A 52 6.33 -2.98 -9.05
N LEU A 53 6.40 -3.41 -7.79
CA LEU A 53 5.31 -4.13 -7.13
C LEU A 53 4.84 -3.40 -5.87
N VAL A 54 3.60 -3.68 -5.48
CA VAL A 54 2.98 -3.22 -4.24
C VAL A 54 2.12 -4.36 -3.67
N CYS A 55 2.18 -4.55 -2.35
CA CYS A 55 1.39 -5.56 -1.66
C CYS A 55 0.18 -4.91 -0.98
N LEU A 56 -1.02 -5.30 -1.40
CA LEU A 56 -2.28 -4.86 -0.80
C LEU A 56 -2.97 -6.02 -0.09
N ASN A 57 -3.54 -5.76 1.10
CA ASN A 57 -4.32 -6.77 1.82
C ASN A 57 -5.59 -7.13 1.02
N ARG A 58 -5.67 -8.37 0.55
CA ARG A 58 -6.81 -8.91 -0.21
C ARG A 58 -8.09 -9.01 0.62
N GLU A 59 -7.99 -9.16 1.94
CA GLU A 59 -9.16 -9.24 2.83
C GLU A 59 -9.87 -7.89 2.99
N ASN A 60 -9.26 -6.78 2.55
CA ASN A 60 -9.91 -5.49 2.55
C ASN A 60 -10.65 -5.27 1.21
N PRO A 61 -12.00 -5.39 1.17
CA PRO A 61 -12.77 -5.26 -0.07
C PRO A 61 -12.62 -3.89 -0.71
N LYS A 62 -12.23 -2.85 0.04
CA LYS A 62 -11.94 -1.52 -0.51
C LYS A 62 -10.77 -1.54 -1.50
N ASN A 63 -9.98 -2.61 -1.58
CA ASN A 63 -8.86 -2.71 -2.53
C ASN A 63 -9.26 -3.30 -3.89
N GLU A 64 -10.51 -3.75 -4.08
CA GLU A 64 -11.02 -4.25 -5.36
C GLU A 64 -10.82 -3.29 -6.55
N PRO A 65 -10.96 -1.94 -6.41
CA PRO A 65 -10.74 -1.01 -7.51
C PRO A 65 -9.35 -1.10 -8.15
N PHE A 66 -8.30 -1.50 -7.41
CA PHE A 66 -6.96 -1.65 -7.99
C PHE A 66 -6.91 -2.73 -9.06
N VAL A 67 -7.62 -3.84 -8.83
CA VAL A 67 -7.70 -4.95 -9.79
C VAL A 67 -8.65 -4.59 -10.92
N ALA A 68 -9.84 -4.05 -10.60
CA ALA A 68 -10.86 -3.73 -11.58
C ALA A 68 -10.44 -2.59 -12.55
N ASN A 69 -9.69 -1.59 -12.07
CA ASN A 69 -9.16 -0.54 -12.92
C ASN A 69 -7.91 -0.98 -13.71
N GLY A 70 -7.19 -2.01 -13.24
CA GLY A 70 -6.00 -2.56 -13.91
C GLY A 70 -4.79 -1.62 -13.96
N LYS A 71 -4.80 -0.53 -13.19
CA LYS A 71 -3.74 0.48 -13.16
C LYS A 71 -3.60 1.10 -11.78
N PHE A 72 -2.39 1.50 -11.43
CA PHE A 72 -2.11 2.24 -10.21
C PHE A 72 -0.95 3.23 -10.41
N ALA A 73 -0.85 4.21 -9.52
CA ALA A 73 0.33 5.05 -9.35
C ALA A 73 0.90 4.82 -7.94
N LEU A 74 2.23 4.79 -7.82
CA LEU A 74 2.95 4.69 -6.55
C LEU A 74 3.61 6.04 -6.26
N ASN A 75 3.11 6.77 -5.26
CA ASN A 75 3.57 8.11 -4.94
C ASN A 75 4.47 8.03 -3.70
N THR A 76 5.78 8.26 -3.87
CA THR A 76 6.75 8.32 -2.76
C THR A 76 6.56 9.62 -1.99
N LEU A 77 6.35 9.53 -0.67
CA LEU A 77 6.15 10.69 0.18
C LEU A 77 7.46 11.26 0.70
N ALA A 78 7.53 12.60 0.77
CA ALA A 78 8.54 13.33 1.51
C ALA A 78 8.17 13.45 3.00
N SER A 79 9.13 13.80 3.85
CA SER A 79 8.93 13.88 5.31
C SER A 79 7.81 14.84 5.73
N HIS A 80 7.65 15.97 5.02
CA HIS A 80 6.58 16.94 5.30
C HIS A 80 5.17 16.48 4.89
N GLN A 81 5.05 15.33 4.22
CA GLN A 81 3.79 14.76 3.75
C GLN A 81 3.21 13.71 4.71
N GLU A 82 3.64 13.68 5.97
CA GLU A 82 3.03 12.87 7.02
C GLU A 82 1.50 13.01 7.09
N PRO A 83 0.89 14.21 6.94
CA PRO A 83 -0.57 14.33 6.93
C PRO A 83 -1.26 13.50 5.83
N LEU A 84 -0.64 13.38 4.65
CA LEU A 84 -1.15 12.53 3.56
C LEU A 84 -1.06 11.05 3.93
N SER A 85 0.07 10.62 4.50
CA SER A 85 0.24 9.25 5.02
C SER A 85 -0.86 8.89 6.01
N VAL A 86 -1.18 9.79 6.94
CA VAL A 86 -2.22 9.61 7.95
C VAL A 86 -3.62 9.60 7.31
N GLY A 87 -3.91 10.49 6.37
CA GLY A 87 -5.19 10.54 5.66
C GLY A 87 -5.49 9.26 4.86
N PHE A 88 -4.47 8.67 4.23
CA PHE A 88 -4.61 7.48 3.40
C PHE A 88 -4.42 6.14 4.15
N SER A 89 -4.00 6.16 5.43
CA SER A 89 -3.83 4.94 6.24
C SER A 89 -5.15 4.32 6.70
N GLY A 90 -6.23 5.12 6.71
CA GLY A 90 -7.54 4.72 7.23
C GLY A 90 -7.75 5.03 8.72
N MET A 91 -6.74 5.55 9.42
CA MET A 91 -6.84 5.91 10.83
C MET A 91 -7.78 7.10 11.11
N THR A 92 -7.91 8.02 10.15
CA THR A 92 -8.70 9.25 10.30
C THR A 92 -10.19 9.05 10.07
N GLY A 93 -10.59 7.93 9.46
CA GLY A 93 -11.98 7.71 9.06
C GLY A 93 -12.49 8.62 7.93
N LEU A 94 -11.64 9.48 7.36
CA LEU A 94 -12.05 10.45 6.33
C LEU A 94 -12.73 9.75 5.13
N PRO A 95 -13.79 10.33 4.55
CA PRO A 95 -14.34 9.90 3.26
C PRO A 95 -13.29 9.91 2.15
N VAL A 96 -13.49 9.12 1.10
CA VAL A 96 -12.52 9.04 -0.01
C VAL A 96 -12.30 10.40 -0.65
N GLU A 97 -13.37 11.15 -0.94
CA GLU A 97 -13.28 12.47 -1.57
C GLU A 97 -12.43 13.44 -0.74
N GLU A 98 -12.59 13.47 0.58
CA GLU A 98 -11.80 14.34 1.47
C GLU A 98 -10.31 13.97 1.52
N ARG A 99 -9.95 12.70 1.25
CA ARG A 99 -8.53 12.31 1.15
C ARG A 99 -7.88 12.82 -0.13
N PHE A 100 -8.67 13.07 -1.16
CA PHE A 100 -8.22 13.47 -2.50
C PHE A 100 -8.47 14.95 -2.81
N ALA A 101 -9.10 15.70 -1.90
CA ALA A 101 -9.32 17.15 -2.00
C ALA A 101 -8.04 17.93 -1.70
#